data_AF-A0ABD3D3Z4-F1
#
_entry.id   AF-A0ABD3D3Z4-F1
#
_cell.length_a   1.000
_cell.length_b   1.000
_cell.length_c   1.000
_cell.angle_alpha   90.00
_cell.angle_beta   90.00
_cell.angle_gamma   90.00
#
_symmetry.space_group_name_H-M   'P 1'
#
loop_
_entity.id
_entity.type
_entity.pdbx_description
1 polymer ?
#
loop_
_entity_poly.entity_id
_entity_poly.type
_entity_poly.pdbx_seq_one_letter_code
_entity_poly.pdbx_strand_id
1 'polypeptide(L)'
;MVVKDWVKELTRLRGYTDQMVEDANAVIFTFGSYRLGVHGPGADIDTLCIGPSYISREEDFFYVLHNMLTEMEDVSELQTVPDAHVPVMKFKFDGISIDLLYASISQLLVVPDICIYLKLLQLTLAGIQAPYAPGRHTCYNGRDKGSRSDAHNR
;
A
#
# COMPACT_ATOMS: atom_id res chain seq x y z
N MET A 1 14.43 3.07 -6.69
CA MET A 1 13.91 3.05 -5.30
C MET A 1 13.81 1.59 -4.95
N VAL A 2 14.51 1.13 -3.91
CA VAL A 2 14.80 -0.31 -3.70
C VAL A 2 13.57 -1.21 -3.87
N VAL A 3 12.41 -0.85 -3.32
CA VAL A 3 11.19 -1.68 -3.46
C VAL A 3 10.63 -1.72 -4.88
N LYS A 4 10.79 -0.66 -5.69
CA LYS A 4 10.39 -0.72 -7.11
C LYS A 4 11.34 -1.59 -7.91
N ASP A 5 12.63 -1.45 -7.64
CA ASP A 5 13.68 -2.21 -8.32
C ASP A 5 13.53 -3.71 -7.99
N TRP A 6 13.22 -4.02 -6.73
CA TRP A 6 12.83 -5.35 -6.26
C TRP A 6 11.64 -5.93 -7.01
N VAL A 7 10.53 -5.19 -7.13
CA VAL A 7 9.35 -5.65 -7.86
C VAL A 7 9.69 -5.88 -9.33
N LYS A 8 10.40 -4.96 -9.98
CA LYS A 8 10.81 -5.10 -11.39
C LYS A 8 11.66 -6.33 -11.63
N GLU A 9 12.60 -6.60 -10.74
CA GLU A 9 13.47 -7.77 -10.82
C GLU A 9 12.65 -9.07 -10.72
N LEU A 10 11.70 -9.14 -9.78
CA LEU A 10 10.80 -10.28 -9.66
C LEU A 10 9.88 -10.41 -10.87
N THR A 11 9.33 -9.31 -11.39
CA THR A 11 8.52 -9.33 -12.63
C THR A 11 9.30 -9.95 -13.79
N ARG A 12 10.59 -9.60 -13.92
CA ARG A 12 11.49 -10.16 -14.93
C ARG A 12 11.75 -11.66 -14.68
N LEU A 13 12.07 -12.05 -13.45
CA LEU A 13 12.35 -13.45 -13.08
C LEU A 13 11.14 -14.37 -13.25
N ARG A 14 9.93 -13.86 -13.08
CA ARG A 14 8.68 -14.60 -13.31
C ARG A 14 8.32 -14.72 -14.80
N GLY A 15 9.11 -14.14 -15.71
CA GLY A 15 8.94 -14.27 -17.17
C GLY A 15 7.84 -13.39 -17.76
N TYR A 16 7.47 -12.31 -17.09
CA TYR A 16 6.55 -11.31 -17.66
C TYR A 16 7.23 -10.50 -18.76
N THR A 17 6.42 -9.80 -19.58
CA THR A 17 6.91 -9.03 -20.72
C THR A 17 7.73 -7.81 -20.29
N ASP A 18 8.59 -7.30 -21.18
CA ASP A 18 9.37 -6.07 -20.93
C ASP A 18 8.47 -4.89 -20.57
N GLN A 19 7.32 -4.75 -21.24
CA GLN A 19 6.33 -3.71 -20.89
C GLN A 19 5.81 -3.88 -19.46
N MET A 20 5.53 -5.12 -19.02
CA MET A 20 5.12 -5.36 -17.64
C MET A 20 6.24 -5.04 -16.65
N VAL A 21 7.51 -5.31 -16.99
CA VAL A 21 8.66 -4.93 -16.16
C VAL A 21 8.80 -3.40 -16.09
N GLU A 22 8.58 -2.69 -17.19
CA GLU A 22 8.58 -1.23 -17.22
C GLU A 22 7.50 -0.64 -16.32
N ASP A 23 6.29 -1.20 -16.40
CA ASP A 23 5.10 -0.78 -15.65
C ASP A 23 5.07 -1.28 -14.19
N ALA A 24 5.89 -2.29 -13.85
CA ALA A 24 5.90 -2.88 -12.53
C ALA A 24 6.32 -1.87 -11.46
N ASN A 25 5.59 -1.87 -10.35
CA ASN A 25 5.69 -0.82 -9.35
C ASN A 25 5.34 -1.35 -7.95
N ALA A 26 5.88 -0.66 -6.95
CA ALA A 26 5.51 -0.78 -5.54
C ALA A 26 5.35 0.62 -4.95
N VAL A 27 4.48 0.73 -3.94
CA VAL A 27 4.20 2.01 -3.27
C VAL A 27 4.43 1.86 -1.78
N ILE A 28 5.10 2.85 -1.18
CA ILE A 28 5.32 2.93 0.28
C ILE A 28 4.39 3.99 0.86
N PHE A 29 3.73 3.65 1.96
CA PHE A 29 2.94 4.57 2.77
C PHE A 29 3.50 4.67 4.17
N THR A 30 3.71 5.88 4.68
CA THR A 30 3.94 6.06 6.11
C THR A 30 2.63 6.01 6.89
N PHE A 31 2.68 5.52 8.11
CA PHE A 31 1.59 5.57 9.07
C PHE A 31 2.12 5.81 10.48
N GLY A 32 1.30 5.57 11.50
CA GLY A 32 1.74 5.70 12.90
C GLY A 32 2.00 7.13 13.36
N SER A 33 2.70 7.25 14.49
CA SER A 33 2.96 8.52 15.18
C SER A 33 3.73 9.53 14.35
N TYR A 34 4.61 9.06 13.45
CA TYR A 34 5.36 9.92 12.55
C TYR A 34 4.40 10.70 11.64
N ARG A 35 3.45 10.01 10.99
CA ARG A 35 2.46 10.63 10.13
C ARG A 35 1.45 11.52 10.87
N LEU A 36 1.20 11.26 12.15
CA LEU A 36 0.31 12.06 13.00
C LEU A 36 0.99 13.27 13.63
N GLY A 37 2.31 13.44 13.47
CA GLY A 37 3.06 14.59 14.01
C GLY A 37 3.24 14.57 15.54
N VAL A 38 3.02 13.43 16.19
CA VAL A 38 3.13 13.26 17.66
C VAL A 38 4.37 12.48 18.08
N HIS A 39 5.34 12.33 17.18
CA HIS A 39 6.53 11.52 17.41
C HIS A 39 7.57 12.27 18.25
N GLY A 40 8.23 11.54 19.16
CA GLY A 40 9.38 12.05 19.92
C GLY A 40 10.70 11.88 19.16
N PRO A 41 11.80 12.50 19.62
CA PRO A 41 13.13 12.25 19.08
C PRO A 41 13.48 10.76 19.13
N GLY A 42 13.93 10.20 18.01
CA GLY A 42 14.29 8.77 17.90
C GLY A 42 13.11 7.81 17.74
N ALA A 43 11.90 8.30 17.45
CA ALA A 43 10.77 7.45 17.11
C ALA A 43 10.95 6.78 15.74
N ASP A 44 10.48 5.54 15.63
CA ASP A 44 10.52 4.75 14.41
C ASP A 44 9.55 5.31 13.34
N ILE A 45 9.89 5.12 12.07
CA ILE A 45 9.00 5.43 10.94
C ILE A 45 8.27 4.15 10.53
N ASP A 46 6.97 4.10 10.83
CA ASP A 46 6.11 3.02 10.37
C ASP A 46 5.79 3.16 8.87
N THR A 47 6.10 2.13 8.09
CA THR A 47 5.94 2.10 6.63
C THR A 47 5.23 0.83 6.16
N LEU A 48 4.31 0.97 5.20
CA LEU A 48 3.66 -0.15 4.52
C LEU A 48 4.04 -0.13 3.04
N CYS A 49 4.71 -1.18 2.59
CA CYS A 49 4.95 -1.47 1.18
C CYS A 49 3.77 -2.24 0.59
N ILE A 50 3.26 -1.75 -0.54
CA ILE A 50 2.19 -2.39 -1.33
C ILE A 50 2.79 -2.93 -2.62
N GLY A 51 2.67 -4.24 -2.84
CA GLY A 51 3.14 -4.94 -4.03
C GLY A 51 2.02 -5.69 -4.79
N PRO A 52 2.33 -6.19 -6.00
CA PRO A 52 1.38 -6.93 -6.85
C PRO A 52 1.07 -8.34 -6.31
N SER A 53 0.04 -8.98 -6.88
CA SER A 53 -0.51 -10.27 -6.43
C SER A 53 0.45 -11.45 -6.55
N TYR A 54 1.43 -11.37 -7.45
CA TYR A 54 2.38 -12.43 -7.73
C TYR A 54 3.66 -12.34 -6.88
N ILE A 55 3.72 -11.40 -5.94
CA ILE A 55 4.85 -11.24 -5.02
C ILE A 55 4.42 -11.68 -3.63
N SER A 56 5.02 -12.77 -3.18
CA SER A 56 4.77 -13.42 -1.90
C SER A 56 5.39 -12.66 -0.73
N ARG A 57 4.82 -12.85 0.46
CA ARG A 57 5.41 -12.26 1.66
C ARG A 57 6.63 -13.07 2.12
N GLU A 58 6.53 -14.39 2.04
CA GLU A 58 7.48 -15.34 2.62
C GLU A 58 8.77 -15.42 1.80
N GLU A 59 8.67 -15.67 0.49
CA GLU A 59 9.84 -15.85 -0.37
C GLU A 59 10.34 -14.53 -0.95
N ASP A 60 9.44 -13.62 -1.32
CA ASP A 60 9.86 -12.42 -2.04
C ASP A 60 10.16 -11.25 -1.10
N PHE A 61 9.27 -10.95 -0.14
CA PHE A 61 9.46 -9.83 0.79
C PHE A 61 10.48 -10.14 1.88
N PHE A 62 10.33 -11.25 2.61
CA PHE A 62 11.23 -11.56 3.73
C PHE A 62 12.60 -12.11 3.33
N TYR A 63 12.77 -12.55 2.08
CA TYR A 63 14.04 -13.11 1.61
C TYR A 63 14.66 -12.29 0.48
N VAL A 64 13.98 -12.08 -0.66
CA VAL A 64 14.58 -11.32 -1.78
C VAL A 64 14.80 -9.85 -1.42
N LEU A 65 13.77 -9.14 -0.93
CA LEU A 65 13.94 -7.73 -0.54
C LEU A 65 14.89 -7.57 0.65
N HIS A 66 14.86 -8.49 1.62
CA HIS A 66 15.81 -8.53 2.72
C HIS A 66 17.26 -8.56 2.22
N ASN A 67 17.57 -9.44 1.27
CA ASN A 67 18.91 -9.55 0.71
C ASN A 67 19.30 -8.26 -0.03
N MET A 68 18.39 -7.68 -0.82
CA MET A 68 18.65 -6.39 -1.46
C MET A 68 18.94 -5.26 -0.47
N LEU A 69 18.23 -5.22 0.67
CA LEU A 69 18.46 -4.23 1.72
C LEU A 69 19.79 -4.48 2.47
N THR A 70 20.20 -5.74 2.62
CA THR A 70 21.47 -6.11 3.27
C THR A 70 22.69 -5.59 2.51
N GLU A 71 22.59 -5.49 1.18
CA GLU A 71 23.67 -4.99 0.32
C GLU A 71 23.76 -3.45 0.26
N MET A 72 22.85 -2.72 0.92
CA MET A 72 22.86 -1.26 0.92
C MET A 72 23.70 -0.72 2.09
N GLU A 73 24.69 0.12 1.79
CA GLU A 73 25.57 0.73 2.81
C GLU A 73 24.81 1.59 3.85
N ASP A 74 23.72 2.23 3.41
CA ASP A 74 22.88 3.09 4.25
C ASP A 74 21.94 2.29 5.19
N VAL A 75 21.86 0.96 5.02
CA VAL A 75 21.01 0.07 5.82
C VAL A 75 21.84 -0.62 6.90
N SER A 76 21.36 -0.55 8.14
CA SER A 76 21.94 -1.23 9.30
C SER A 76 20.85 -1.84 10.18
N GLU A 77 21.24 -2.71 11.12
CA GLU A 77 20.32 -3.33 12.09
C GLU A 77 19.11 -4.03 11.46
N LEU A 78 19.27 -4.60 10.26
CA LEU A 78 18.22 -5.29 9.53
C LEU A 78 17.81 -6.60 10.22
N GLN A 79 16.52 -6.73 10.54
CA GLN A 79 15.91 -7.88 11.20
C GLN A 79 14.52 -8.16 10.63
N THR A 80 14.14 -9.43 10.55
CA THR A 80 12.80 -9.86 10.14
C THR A 80 12.06 -10.50 11.31
N VAL A 81 10.75 -10.24 11.41
CA VAL A 81 9.86 -10.83 12.41
C VAL A 81 8.64 -11.42 11.69
N PRO A 82 8.80 -12.56 10.98
CA PRO A 82 7.74 -13.14 10.17
C PRO A 82 6.59 -13.73 11.00
N ASP A 83 6.87 -14.19 12.22
CA ASP A 83 5.90 -14.87 13.10
C ASP A 83 5.10 -13.91 14.00
N ALA A 84 5.29 -12.59 13.86
CA ALA A 84 4.50 -11.61 14.59
C ALA A 84 3.03 -11.60 14.11
N HIS A 85 2.12 -11.11 14.97
CA HIS A 85 0.71 -10.91 14.58
C HIS A 85 0.58 -10.04 13.33
N VAL A 86 1.47 -9.05 13.19
CA VAL A 86 1.67 -8.27 11.96
C VAL A 86 3.13 -8.46 11.54
N PRO A 87 3.40 -9.28 10.50
CA PRO A 87 4.77 -9.54 10.05
C PRO A 87 5.46 -8.25 9.57
N VAL A 88 6.71 -8.05 10.02
CA VAL A 88 7.46 -6.80 9.82
C VAL A 88 8.94 -7.06 9.60
N MET A 89 9.57 -6.21 8.78
CA MET A 89 11.01 -6.08 8.65
C MET A 89 11.44 -4.75 9.30
N LYS A 90 12.40 -4.81 10.22
CA LYS A 90 12.89 -3.66 10.98
C LYS A 90 14.33 -3.38 10.56
N PHE A 91 14.69 -2.12 10.35
CA PHE A 91 16.06 -1.72 10.03
C PHE A 91 16.27 -0.25 10.34
N LYS A 92 17.53 0.20 10.29
CA LYS A 92 17.88 1.62 10.26
C LYS A 92 18.35 2.00 8.88
N PHE A 93 17.81 3.10 8.35
CA PHE A 93 18.27 3.73 7.12
C PHE A 93 18.87 5.09 7.48
N ASP A 94 20.16 5.31 7.20
CA ASP A 94 20.90 6.51 7.64
C ASP A 94 20.73 6.81 9.15
N GLY A 95 20.71 5.75 9.96
CA GLY A 95 20.53 5.83 11.42
C GLY A 95 19.08 6.07 11.89
N ILE A 96 18.11 6.20 10.97
CA ILE A 96 16.69 6.35 11.29
C ILE A 96 16.02 4.97 11.30
N SER A 97 15.38 4.62 12.40
CA SER A 97 14.63 3.36 12.52
C SER A 97 13.39 3.34 11.61
N ILE A 98 13.21 2.24 10.88
CA ILE A 98 12.10 1.98 9.97
C ILE A 98 11.49 0.63 10.29
N ASP A 99 10.17 0.63 10.48
CA ASP A 99 9.34 -0.58 10.52
C ASP A 99 8.65 -0.73 9.15
N LEU A 100 9.05 -1.74 8.37
CA LEU A 100 8.55 -2.00 7.03
C LEU A 100 7.63 -3.22 7.01
N LEU A 101 6.35 -2.96 6.76
CA LEU A 101 5.31 -3.97 6.59
C LEU A 101 5.07 -4.23 5.09
N TYR A 102 4.49 -5.38 4.77
CA TYR A 102 4.12 -5.73 3.40
C TYR A 102 2.68 -6.24 3.25
N ALA A 103 1.99 -5.68 2.26
CA ALA A 103 0.73 -6.20 1.77
C ALA A 103 0.76 -6.35 0.24
N SER A 104 0.25 -7.48 -0.23
CA SER A 104 0.00 -7.73 -1.63
C SER A 104 -1.45 -7.39 -1.98
N ILE A 105 -1.67 -6.84 -3.17
CA ILE A 105 -3.02 -6.55 -3.70
C ILE A 105 -3.38 -7.57 -4.76
N SER A 106 -4.67 -7.84 -4.98
CA SER A 106 -5.16 -8.79 -5.99
C SER A 106 -5.02 -8.29 -7.45
N GLN A 107 -3.95 -7.58 -7.78
CA GLN A 107 -3.70 -6.98 -9.09
C GLN A 107 -2.25 -7.17 -9.53
N LEU A 108 -2.05 -7.24 -10.84
CA LEU A 108 -0.72 -7.42 -11.44
C LEU A 108 0.11 -6.13 -11.44
N LEU A 109 -0.54 -4.96 -11.47
CA LEU A 109 0.13 -3.66 -11.48
C LEU A 109 -0.36 -2.82 -10.30
N VAL A 110 0.58 -2.21 -9.58
CA VAL A 110 0.28 -1.31 -8.47
C VAL A 110 0.17 0.12 -8.99
N VAL A 111 -1.07 0.59 -9.15
CA VAL A 111 -1.36 1.98 -9.54
C VAL A 111 -1.71 2.85 -8.32
N PRO A 112 -1.27 4.11 -8.26
CA PRO A 112 -1.46 4.98 -7.09
C PRO A 112 -2.92 5.15 -6.63
N ASP A 113 -3.87 5.22 -7.56
CA ASP A 113 -5.28 5.47 -7.26
C ASP A 113 -5.93 4.30 -6.49
N ILE A 114 -5.50 3.08 -6.77
CA ILE A 114 -6.02 1.86 -6.10
C ILE A 114 -5.50 1.79 -4.67
N CYS A 115 -4.31 2.32 -4.40
CA CYS A 115 -3.76 2.39 -3.07
C CYS A 115 -4.55 3.35 -2.13
N ILE A 116 -5.36 4.26 -2.67
CA ILE A 116 -6.23 5.13 -1.85
C ILE A 116 -7.27 4.29 -1.09
N TYR A 117 -7.86 3.27 -1.72
CA TYR A 117 -8.82 2.38 -1.04
C TYR A 117 -8.17 1.53 0.05
N LEU A 118 -6.88 1.20 -0.09
CA LEU A 118 -6.12 0.48 0.93
C LEU A 118 -5.72 1.36 2.11
N LYS A 119 -5.56 2.69 1.92
CA LYS A 119 -5.46 3.63 3.05
C LYS A 119 -6.67 3.55 3.97
N LEU A 120 -7.87 3.30 3.42
CA LEU A 120 -9.08 3.13 4.22
C LEU A 120 -9.04 1.80 5.00
N LEU A 121 -8.43 0.75 4.45
CA LEU A 121 -8.28 -0.53 5.13
C LEU A 121 -7.17 -0.52 6.19
N GLN A 122 -6.11 0.28 6.01
CA GLN A 122 -5.10 0.54 7.05
C GLN A 122 -5.73 1.11 8.33
N LEU A 123 -6.79 1.94 8.22
CA LEU A 123 -7.53 2.42 9.39
C LEU A 123 -8.19 1.26 10.15
N THR A 124 -8.71 0.27 9.42
CA THR A 124 -9.32 -0.93 10.00
C THR A 124 -8.28 -1.86 10.64
N LEU A 125 -7.09 -2.00 10.03
CA LEU A 125 -6.00 -2.82 10.56
C LEU A 125 -5.27 -2.16 11.76
N ALA A 126 -5.30 -0.84 11.86
CA ALA A 126 -4.74 -0.09 12.99
C ALA A 126 -5.66 -0.03 14.23
N GLY A 127 -6.79 -0.75 14.23
CA GLY A 127 -7.69 -0.83 15.39
C GLY A 127 -8.47 0.46 15.70
N ILE A 128 -8.49 1.44 14.80
CA ILE A 128 -9.32 2.64 14.96
C ILE A 128 -10.63 2.39 14.22
N GLN A 129 -11.73 2.22 14.97
CA GLN A 129 -13.07 2.32 14.40
C GLN A 129 -13.25 3.72 13.80
N ALA A 130 -13.06 3.85 12.49
CA ALA A 130 -13.60 4.98 11.77
C ALA A 130 -15.14 4.88 11.85
N PRO A 131 -15.87 5.95 12.22
CA PRO A 131 -17.31 5.93 12.13
C PRO A 131 -17.70 5.75 10.66
N TYR A 132 -18.24 4.59 10.33
CA TYR A 132 -18.95 4.36 9.08
C TYR A 132 -20.12 5.35 9.03
N ALA A 133 -20.02 6.39 8.21
CA ALA A 133 -21.16 7.20 7.80
C ALA A 133 -21.50 6.80 6.35
N PRO A 134 -22.56 6.00 6.10
CA PRO A 134 -23.00 5.75 4.75
C PRO A 134 -23.72 6.99 4.22
N GLY A 135 -22.97 7.89 3.58
CA GLY A 135 -23.49 9.01 2.81
C GLY A 135 -23.95 8.55 1.43
N ARG A 136 -25.25 8.67 1.17
CA ARG A 136 -25.97 8.23 -0.03
C ARG A 136 -25.36 8.83 -1.31
N HIS A 137 -24.84 7.98 -2.19
CA HIS A 137 -24.84 8.27 -3.62
C HIS A 137 -26.08 7.62 -4.24
N THR A 138 -27.14 8.40 -4.39
CA THR A 138 -28.23 8.04 -5.29
C THR A 138 -27.68 8.07 -6.71
N CYS A 139 -27.51 6.89 -7.30
CA CYS A 139 -27.34 6.74 -8.74
C CYS A 139 -28.63 7.24 -9.42
N TYR A 140 -28.59 8.44 -10.01
CA TYR A 140 -29.66 8.91 -10.88
C TYR A 140 -29.55 8.14 -12.21
N ASN A 141 -30.32 7.07 -12.33
CA ASN A 141 -30.54 6.39 -13.60
C ASN A 141 -31.57 7.19 -14.40
N GLY A 142 -31.13 7.77 -15.52
CA GLY A 142 -32.04 8.32 -16.52
C GLY A 142 -32.83 7.21 -17.19
N ARG A 143 -34.14 7.20 -16.96
CA ARG A 143 -35.17 6.66 -17.86
C ARG A 143 -36.54 7.17 -17.37
N ASP A 144 -37.11 8.15 -18.07
CA ASP A 144 -38.28 7.92 -18.90
C ASP A 144 -38.84 9.19 -19.52
N LYS A 145 -39.33 9.01 -20.74
CA LYS A 145 -39.96 10.00 -21.61
C LYS A 145 -41.36 10.36 -21.10
N GLY A 146 -41.75 11.62 -21.28
CA GLY A 146 -43.06 11.94 -21.85
C GLY A 146 -44.02 12.76 -20.99
N SER A 147 -44.49 13.85 -21.62
CA SER A 147 -45.89 14.31 -21.65
C SER A 147 -46.35 15.35 -20.61
N ARG A 148 -46.52 16.59 -21.10
CA ARG A 148 -47.66 17.53 -20.94
C ARG A 148 -48.54 17.36 -19.68
N SER A 149 -48.70 18.43 -18.89
CA SER A 149 -49.70 19.49 -19.12
C SER A 149 -49.79 20.42 -17.90
N ASP A 150 -49.51 21.71 -18.11
CA ASP A 150 -49.83 22.77 -17.15
C ASP A 150 -51.34 22.96 -17.09
N ALA A 151 -51.89 22.93 -15.87
CA ALA A 151 -53.25 23.39 -15.59
C ALA A 151 -53.25 24.31 -14.39
N HIS A 152 -53.91 25.44 -14.60
CA HIS A 152 -54.56 26.32 -13.63
C HIS A 152 -53.73 27.44 -12.98
N ASN A 153 -53.73 28.56 -13.71
CA ASN A 153 -53.87 29.91 -13.21
C ASN A 153 -55.22 30.10 -12.49
N ARG A 154 -55.20 30.52 -11.22
CA ARG A 154 -56.14 31.47 -10.60
C ARG A 154 -55.64 31.91 -9.23
#